data_AF-A0A378RKW6-F1
#
_entry.id   AF-A0A378RKW6-F1
#
_cell.length_a   1.000
_cell.length_b   1.000
_cell.length_c   1.000
_cell.angle_alpha   90.00
_cell.angle_beta   90.00
_cell.angle_gamma   90.00
#
_symmetry.space_group_name_H-M   'P 1'
#
loop_
_entity.id
_entity.type
_entity.pdbx_description
1 polymer ?
#
loop_
_entity_poly.entity_id
_entity_poly.type
_entity_poly.pdbx_seq_one_letter_code
_entity_poly.pdbx_strand_id
1 'polypeptide(L)' 'MGCLVLLLPSCQTVKEYEKQYINDPDMVLSAHTCERYETNFQVYREGASGANGGKTGGGCGCN' A
#
# COMPACT_ATOMS: atom_id res chain seq x y z
N MET A 1 26.25 -27.39 -0.90
CA MET A 1 24.80 -27.69 -1.07
C MET A 1 24.11 -26.39 -1.44
N GLY A 2 23.92 -26.18 -2.75
CA GLY A 2 23.36 -24.93 -3.28
C GLY A 2 21.85 -24.90 -3.14
N CYS A 3 21.32 -23.81 -2.58
CA CYS A 3 19.89 -23.54 -2.53
C CYS A 3 19.49 -22.84 -3.84
N LEU A 4 18.85 -23.59 -4.75
CA LEU A 4 18.27 -23.05 -5.98
C LEU A 4 16.89 -22.47 -5.64
N VAL A 5 16.81 -21.16 -5.42
CA VAL A 5 15.54 -20.46 -5.19
C VAL A 5 14.82 -20.29 -6.53
N LEU A 6 13.73 -21.02 -6.71
CA LEU A 6 12.82 -20.86 -7.86
C LEU A 6 11.98 -19.60 -7.66
N LEU A 7 12.19 -18.58 -8.51
CA LEU A 7 11.37 -17.37 -8.54
C LEU A 7 10.14 -17.63 -9.40
N LEU A 8 8.99 -17.90 -8.77
CA LEU A 8 7.70 -17.98 -9.46
C LEU A 8 7.11 -16.56 -9.63
N PRO A 9 6.60 -16.18 -10.81
CA PRO A 9 5.90 -14.91 -11.00
C PRO A 9 4.52 -14.94 -10.32
N SER A 10 4.23 -13.98 -9.44
CA SER A 10 2.97 -13.87 -8.68
C SER A 10 2.14 -12.62 -8.97
N CYS A 11 2.60 -11.75 -9.88
CA CYS A 11 1.89 -10.52 -10.21
C CYS A 11 0.82 -10.79 -11.29
N GLN A 12 -0.43 -10.43 -11.00
CA GLN A 12 -1.58 -10.59 -11.90
C GLN A 12 -2.27 -9.24 -12.08
N THR A 13 -2.70 -8.95 -13.31
CA THR A 13 -3.44 -7.73 -13.63
C THR A 13 -4.89 -7.82 -13.15
N VAL A 14 -5.41 -6.72 -12.63
CA VAL A 14 -6.83 -6.58 -12.21
C VAL A 14 -7.72 -6.47 -13.44
N LYS A 15 -8.85 -7.18 -13.43
CA LYS A 15 -9.80 -7.12 -14.54
C LYS A 15 -10.50 -5.76 -14.57
N GLU A 16 -10.88 -5.29 -15.75
CA GLU A 16 -11.43 -3.94 -15.92
C GLU A 16 -12.64 -3.65 -15.01
N TYR A 17 -13.56 -4.60 -14.89
CA TYR A 17 -14.75 -4.45 -14.06
C TYR A 17 -14.46 -4.50 -12.55
N GLU A 18 -13.30 -5.00 -12.12
CA GLU A 18 -12.89 -5.05 -10.71
C GLU A 18 -12.22 -3.75 -10.27
N LYS A 19 -11.73 -2.94 -11.23
CA LYS A 19 -11.10 -1.64 -10.95
C LYS A 19 -12.05 -0.65 -10.27
N GLN A 20 -13.37 -0.81 -10.45
CA GLN A 20 -14.37 0.00 -9.76
C GLN A 20 -14.23 -0.07 -8.23
N TYR A 21 -13.86 -1.25 -7.70
CA TYR A 21 -13.72 -1.47 -6.25
C TYR A 21 -12.39 -0.94 -5.71
N ILE A 22 -11.38 -0.84 -6.56
CA ILE A 22 -10.08 -0.29 -6.17
C ILE A 22 -10.09 1.24 -6.25
N ASN A 23 -10.85 1.79 -7.21
CA ASN A 23 -11.11 3.23 -7.34
C ASN A 23 -12.12 3.75 -6.30
N ASP A 24 -12.39 2.97 -5.24
CA ASP A 24 -13.17 3.43 -4.10
C ASP A 24 -12.41 4.55 -3.37
N PRO A 25 -13.07 5.68 -3.04
CA PRO A 25 -12.44 6.77 -2.30
C PRO A 25 -11.82 6.34 -0.97
N ASP A 26 -12.34 5.29 -0.33
CA ASP A 26 -11.82 4.77 0.93
C ASP A 26 -10.52 3.94 0.72
N MET A 27 -10.24 3.51 -0.51
CA MET A 27 -9.05 2.73 -0.87
C MET A 27 -7.88 3.61 -1.38
N VAL A 28 -8.03 4.93 -1.33
CA VAL A 28 -6.96 5.87 -1.67
C VAL A 28 -5.81 5.70 -0.68
N LEU A 29 -4.59 5.52 -1.19
CA LEU A 29 -3.36 5.42 -0.40
C LEU A 29 -2.95 6.79 0.16
N SER A 30 -3.81 7.45 0.91
CA SER A 30 -3.52 8.71 1.58
C SER A 30 -4.40 8.82 2.81
N ALA A 31 -3.78 9.09 3.96
CA ALA A 31 -4.51 9.33 5.19
C ALA A 31 -5.40 10.57 5.04
N HIS A 32 -6.59 10.53 5.65
CA HIS A 32 -7.43 11.71 5.73
C HIS A 32 -6.74 12.79 6.57
N THR A 33 -7.07 14.06 6.31
CA THR A 33 -6.46 15.19 7.03
C THR A 33 -6.75 15.15 8.54
N CYS A 34 -7.89 14.58 8.94
CA CYS A 34 -8.27 14.38 10.34
C CYS A 34 -7.41 13.33 11.07
N GLU A 35 -6.83 12.37 10.35
CA GLU A 35 -6.07 11.24 10.93
C GLU A 35 -4.59 11.59 11.17
N ARG A 36 -4.17 12.80 10.79
CA ARG A 36 -2.76 13.23 10.85
C ARG A 36 -2.09 13.01 12.21
N TYR A 37 -2.83 13.21 13.30
CA TYR A 37 -2.30 13.01 14.66
C TYR A 37 -2.05 11.53 14.97
N GLU A 38 -2.96 10.65 14.58
CA GLU A 38 -2.84 9.21 14.77
C GLU A 38 -1.71 8.64 13.92
N THR A 39 -1.61 9.05 12.66
CA THR A 39 -0.52 8.65 11.77
C THR A 39 0.83 9.13 12.32
N ASN A 40 0.91 10.37 12.84
CA ASN A 40 2.15 10.87 13.44
C ASN A 40 2.58 10.03 14.65
N PHE A 41 1.61 9.71 15.50
CA PHE A 41 1.83 8.88 16.66
C PHE A 41 2.34 7.46 16.28
N GLN A 42 1.74 6.81 15.28
CA GLN A 42 2.16 5.49 14.77
C GLN A 42 3.55 5.54 14.10
N VAL A 43 3.81 6.57 13.29
CA VAL A 43 5.11 6.76 12.64
C VAL A 43 6.20 6.96 13.69
N TYR A 44 5.95 7.83 14.69
CA TYR A 44 6.95 8.17 15.69
C TYR A 44 7.22 7.02 16.67
N ARG A 45 6.18 6.31 17.12
CA ARG A 45 6.32 5.26 18.14
C ARG A 45 6.58 3.88 17.56
N GLU A 46 5.99 3.55 16.41
CA GLU A 46 5.98 2.20 15.83
C GLU A 46 6.79 2.12 14.53
N GLY A 47 7.31 3.25 14.04
CA GLY A 47 8.05 3.28 12.77
C GLY A 47 7.17 2.95 11.57
N ALA A 48 5.86 3.20 11.67
CA ALA A 48 4.91 2.91 10.60
C ALA A 48 5.36 3.58 9.29
N SER A 49 5.41 2.79 8.21
CA SER A 49 5.75 3.26 6.87
C SER A 49 4.88 2.54 5.84
N GLY A 50 4.44 3.27 4.81
CA GLY A 50 3.47 2.76 3.83
C GLY A 50 2.10 3.44 3.93
N ALA A 51 1.19 3.08 3.03
CA ALA A 51 -0.22 3.51 2.98
C ALA A 51 -0.53 5.03 2.88
N ASN A 52 0.47 5.89 2.83
CA ASN A 52 0.31 7.34 2.95
C ASN A 52 0.50 8.11 1.63
N GLY A 53 0.83 7.43 0.53
CA GLY A 53 0.85 8.00 -0.83
C GLY A 53 2.05 8.90 -1.13
N GLY A 54 2.94 9.11 -0.15
CA GLY A 54 4.17 9.87 -0.31
C GLY A 54 5.35 9.02 -0.78
N LYS A 55 6.45 9.67 -1.20
CA LYS A 55 7.70 8.98 -1.65
C LYS A 55 8.28 8.01 -0.62
N THR A 56 8.10 8.28 0.67
CA THR A 56 8.59 7.49 1.80
C THR A 56 7.55 6.55 2.41
N GLY A 57 6.30 6.57 1.92
CA GLY A 57 5.18 5.79 2.46
C GLY A 57 4.21 5.31 1.40
N GLY A 58 4.65 5.13 0.16
CA GLY A 58 3.84 4.58 -0.91
C GLY A 58 3.69 3.06 -0.74
N GLY A 59 2.46 2.57 -0.83
CA GLY A 59 2.20 1.14 -1.01
C GLY A 59 2.44 0.73 -2.47
N CYS A 60 2.41 -0.59 -2.73
CA CYS A 60 2.19 -1.11 -4.09
C CYS A 60 0.74 -0.73 -4.46
N GLY A 61 0.53 0.51 -4.89
CA GLY A 61 -0.80 1.00 -5.24
C GLY A 61 -1.40 0.14 -6.33
N CYS A 62 -2.48 -0.55 -5.99
CA CYS A 62 -3.30 -1.26 -6.97
C CYS A 62 -4.33 -0.32 -7.63
N ASN A 63 -4.50 0.90 -7.11
CA ASN A 63 -5.36 1.97 -7.63
C ASN A 63 -4.71 2.62 -8.85
#